data_AF-A0AAV5SVV0-F1
#
_entry.id   AF-A0AAV5SVV0-F1
#
_cell.length_a   1.000
_cell.length_b   1.000
_cell.length_c   1.000
_cell.angle_alpha   90.00
_cell.angle_beta   90.00
_cell.angle_gamma   90.00
#
_symmetry.space_group_name_H-M   'P 1'
#
loop_
_entity.id
_entity.type
_entity.pdbx_description
1 polymer ?
#
loop_
_entity_poly.entity_id
_entity_poly.type
_entity_poly.pdbx_seq_one_letter_code
_entity_poly.pdbx_strand_id
1 'polypeptide(L)'
;MCNGYFGKFSLIDSHYRTLKVWGEQNRYAMASVMICVDLERTDLRLEEEKEGVHWKSLFESMRAYSNRQYALILPILKNAAITTKEFHALLALLLCEIDAADELSDLATSTIDEIKENVLDELQIYCTEEMGIINFSTRLGNLMTLNHAIRECNSL
;
A
#
# COMPACT_ATOMS: atom_id res chain seq x y z
N MET A 1 -4.23 14.60 12.15
CA MET A 1 -5.17 13.46 11.90
C MET A 1 -4.99 12.85 10.50
N CYS A 2 -4.63 11.57 10.42
CA CYS A 2 -4.70 10.67 9.25
C CYS A 2 -3.98 10.99 7.92
N ASN A 3 -3.37 12.17 7.72
CA ASN A 3 -2.80 12.54 6.41
C ASN A 3 -1.75 11.54 5.88
N GLY A 4 -0.91 10.96 6.75
CA GLY A 4 0.07 9.95 6.35
C GLY A 4 -0.53 8.56 6.04
N TYR A 5 -1.64 8.20 6.69
CA TYR A 5 -2.29 6.91 6.48
C TYR A 5 -2.94 6.82 5.09
N PHE A 6 -3.64 7.87 4.65
CA PHE A 6 -4.28 7.85 3.34
C PHE A 6 -3.27 7.71 2.20
N GLY A 7 -2.09 8.32 2.32
CA GLY A 7 -0.97 8.10 1.38
C GLY A 7 -0.51 6.64 1.36
N LYS A 8 -0.18 6.09 2.53
CA LYS A 8 0.23 4.67 2.71
C LYS A 8 -0.82 3.69 2.16
N PHE A 9 -2.09 3.91 2.51
CA PHE A 9 -3.23 3.10 2.07
C PHE A 9 -3.41 3.17 0.55
N SER A 10 -3.47 4.37 -0.01
CA SER A 10 -3.67 4.54 -1.45
C SER A 10 -2.53 3.94 -2.27
N LEU A 11 -1.30 4.03 -1.76
CA LEU A 11 -0.13 3.44 -2.39
C LEU A 11 -0.26 1.92 -2.47
N ILE A 12 -0.45 1.25 -1.32
CA ILE A 12 -0.45 -0.21 -1.29
C ILE A 12 -1.69 -0.81 -1.97
N ASP A 13 -2.86 -0.17 -1.84
CA ASP A 13 -4.09 -0.59 -2.50
C ASP A 13 -3.97 -0.48 -4.02
N SER A 14 -3.41 0.63 -4.52
CA SER A 14 -3.10 0.79 -5.95
C SER A 14 -2.19 -0.32 -6.45
N HIS A 15 -1.09 -0.59 -5.74
CA HIS A 15 -0.09 -1.57 -6.16
C HIS A 15 -0.64 -3.00 -6.12
N TYR A 16 -1.34 -3.38 -5.06
CA TYR A 16 -1.95 -4.69 -4.92
C TYR A 16 -3.01 -4.94 -6.00
N ARG A 17 -3.91 -3.99 -6.25
CA ARG A 17 -4.95 -4.13 -7.29
C ARG A 17 -4.35 -4.19 -8.69
N THR A 18 -3.38 -3.33 -8.97
CA THR A 18 -2.68 -3.31 -10.26
C THR A 18 -2.02 -4.67 -10.52
N LEU A 19 -1.31 -5.21 -9.52
CA LEU A 19 -0.69 -6.53 -9.60
C LEU A 19 -1.72 -7.64 -9.79
N LYS A 20 -2.86 -7.57 -9.10
CA LYS A 20 -3.93 -8.58 -9.19
C LYS A 20 -4.64 -8.58 -10.55
N VAL A 21 -4.82 -7.41 -11.16
CA VAL A 21 -5.52 -7.27 -12.46
C VAL A 21 -4.59 -7.55 -13.64
N TRP A 22 -3.37 -7.04 -13.63
CA TRP A 22 -2.47 -7.11 -14.79
C TRP A 22 -1.21 -7.96 -14.58
N GLY A 23 -0.90 -8.44 -13.36
CA GLY A 23 0.31 -9.24 -13.06
C GLY A 23 1.63 -8.45 -13.07
N GLU A 24 1.64 -7.30 -13.71
CA GLU A 24 2.72 -6.33 -13.75
C GLU A 24 2.15 -4.93 -14.01
N GLN A 25 2.92 -3.91 -13.66
CA GLN A 25 2.58 -2.54 -13.98
C GLN A 25 3.54 -2.02 -15.06
N ASN A 26 3.17 -2.21 -16.31
CA ASN A 26 3.91 -1.63 -17.43
C ASN A 26 3.16 -0.42 -18.00
N ARG A 27 1.87 -0.61 -18.31
CA ARG A 27 1.06 0.40 -18.98
C ARG A 27 -0.08 0.97 -18.14
N TYR A 28 -0.70 0.15 -17.30
CA TYR A 28 -1.89 0.56 -16.55
C TYR A 28 -1.65 0.52 -15.05
N ALA A 29 -2.22 1.48 -14.33
CA ALA A 29 -2.24 1.53 -12.88
C ALA A 29 -3.67 1.69 -12.37
N MET A 30 -4.07 0.93 -11.36
CA MET A 30 -5.31 1.20 -10.62
C MET A 30 -5.06 2.36 -9.66
N ALA A 31 -5.79 3.47 -9.79
CA ALA A 31 -5.80 4.55 -8.81
C ALA A 31 -6.92 4.38 -7.78
N SER A 32 -7.97 3.66 -8.13
CA SER A 32 -9.05 3.25 -7.24
C SER A 32 -9.73 1.98 -7.77
N VAL A 33 -10.78 1.51 -7.09
CA VAL A 33 -11.62 0.39 -7.55
C VAL A 33 -12.17 0.60 -8.97
N MET A 34 -12.45 1.84 -9.35
CA MET A 34 -13.14 2.18 -10.60
C MET A 34 -12.29 3.04 -11.55
N ILE A 35 -11.09 3.47 -11.12
CA ILE A 35 -10.24 4.38 -11.89
C ILE A 35 -8.94 3.66 -12.22
N CYS A 36 -8.69 3.51 -13.53
CA CYS A 36 -7.40 3.10 -14.06
C CYS A 36 -6.76 4.25 -14.86
N VAL A 37 -5.44 4.34 -14.79
CA VAL A 37 -4.64 5.33 -15.51
C VAL A 37 -3.74 4.61 -16.51
N ASP A 38 -3.76 5.04 -17.77
CA ASP A 38 -2.75 4.65 -18.76
C ASP A 38 -1.51 5.54 -18.56
N LEU A 39 -0.42 4.93 -18.09
CA LEU A 39 0.84 5.61 -17.77
C LEU A 39 1.61 6.04 -19.02
N GLU A 40 1.35 5.42 -20.17
CA GLU A 40 1.97 5.76 -21.45
C GLU A 40 1.23 6.93 -22.13
N ARG A 41 -0.04 7.13 -21.80
CA ARG A 41 -0.92 8.12 -22.45
C ARG A 41 -1.10 9.39 -21.62
N THR A 42 0.00 10.06 -21.30
CA THR A 42 0.02 11.36 -20.58
C THR A 42 -0.53 12.52 -21.39
N ASP A 43 -0.64 12.34 -22.70
CA ASP A 43 -0.72 13.46 -23.66
C ASP A 43 -2.17 13.94 -23.85
N LEU A 44 -3.16 13.09 -23.54
CA LEU A 44 -4.59 13.39 -23.70
C LEU A 44 -5.11 14.52 -22.79
N ARG A 45 -4.35 14.94 -21.79
CA ARG A 45 -4.71 16.05 -20.88
C ARG A 45 -3.97 17.35 -21.15
N LEU A 46 -3.01 17.35 -22.08
CA LEU A 46 -2.17 18.51 -22.40
C LEU A 46 -2.78 19.41 -23.49
N GLU A 47 -3.84 18.96 -24.17
CA GLU A 47 -4.49 19.75 -25.23
C GLU A 47 -5.31 20.95 -24.70
N GLU A 48 -5.53 21.03 -23.37
CA GLU A 48 -6.24 22.13 -22.70
C GLU A 48 -5.29 23.03 -21.88
N GLU A 49 -4.09 23.33 -22.41
CA GLU A 49 -3.16 24.30 -21.79
C GLU A 49 -3.77 25.71 -21.74
N LYS A 50 -4.47 26.01 -20.65
CA LYS A 50 -4.64 27.38 -20.15
C LYS A 50 -3.39 27.76 -19.38
N GLU A 51 -2.82 28.89 -19.76
CA GLU A 51 -1.60 29.51 -19.22
C GLU A 51 -1.45 29.34 -17.70
N GLY A 52 -0.34 28.76 -17.25
CA GLY A 52 0.12 28.87 -15.86
C GLY A 52 0.57 27.58 -15.16
N VAL A 53 0.20 26.40 -15.65
CA VAL A 53 0.61 25.11 -15.04
C VAL A 53 1.48 24.30 -16.00
N HIS A 54 2.73 24.04 -15.63
CA HIS A 54 3.62 23.11 -16.35
C HIS A 54 3.19 21.65 -16.12
N TRP A 55 2.03 21.28 -16.66
CA TRP A 55 1.44 19.94 -16.51
C TRP A 55 2.40 18.84 -16.93
N LYS A 56 3.16 19.04 -18.00
CA LYS A 56 4.20 18.10 -18.44
C LYS A 56 5.21 17.78 -17.34
N SER A 57 5.77 18.80 -16.69
CA SER A 57 6.74 18.64 -15.60
C SER A 57 6.11 17.95 -14.39
N LEU A 58 4.85 18.27 -14.07
CA LEU A 58 4.11 17.62 -13.01
C LEU A 58 3.88 16.12 -13.30
N PHE A 59 3.49 15.76 -14.52
CA PHE A 59 3.31 14.37 -14.94
C PHE A 59 4.62 13.58 -14.94
N GLU A 60 5.70 14.17 -15.44
CA GLU A 60 7.04 13.56 -15.38
C GLU A 60 7.46 13.31 -13.93
N SER A 61 7.17 14.25 -13.02
CA SER A 61 7.44 14.12 -11.59
C SER A 61 6.58 13.03 -10.94
N MET A 62 5.27 12.98 -11.24
CA MET A 62 4.36 11.93 -10.76
C MET A 62 4.77 10.54 -11.26
N ARG A 63 5.19 10.42 -12.53
CA ARG A 63 5.68 9.17 -13.12
C ARG A 63 6.97 8.73 -12.45
N ALA A 64 7.94 9.65 -12.30
CA ALA A 64 9.20 9.34 -11.63
C ALA A 64 8.99 8.92 -10.18
N TYR A 65 8.12 9.61 -9.45
CA TYR A 65 7.73 9.25 -8.09
C TYR A 65 7.10 7.86 -8.04
N SER A 66 6.09 7.60 -8.86
CA SER A 66 5.41 6.30 -8.92
C SER A 66 6.39 5.17 -9.25
N ASN A 67 7.25 5.35 -10.25
CA ASN A 67 8.24 4.34 -10.63
C ASN A 67 9.22 4.00 -9.50
N ARG A 68 9.64 4.99 -8.69
CA ARG A 68 10.49 4.74 -7.52
C ARG A 68 9.75 3.92 -6.44
N GLN A 69 8.51 4.29 -6.15
CA GLN A 69 7.67 3.57 -5.18
C GLN A 69 7.46 2.12 -5.60
N TYR A 70 7.12 1.91 -6.88
CA TYR A 70 6.94 0.57 -7.44
C TYR A 70 8.23 -0.26 -7.43
N ALA A 71 9.38 0.35 -7.74
CA ALA A 71 10.66 -0.37 -7.72
C ALA A 71 10.98 -0.94 -6.32
N LEU A 72 10.48 -0.31 -5.25
CA LEU A 72 10.65 -0.78 -3.87
C LEU A 72 9.58 -1.79 -3.46
N ILE A 73 8.30 -1.47 -3.68
CA ILE A 73 7.18 -2.25 -3.14
C ILE A 73 6.85 -3.48 -4.00
N LEU A 74 6.97 -3.37 -5.33
CA LEU A 74 6.53 -4.44 -6.24
C LEU A 74 7.31 -5.76 -6.05
N PRO A 75 8.64 -5.76 -5.90
CA PRO A 75 9.37 -7.00 -5.63
C PRO A 75 8.93 -7.66 -4.33
N ILE A 76 8.70 -6.86 -3.28
CA ILE A 76 8.26 -7.35 -1.97
C ILE A 76 6.85 -7.95 -2.06
N LEU A 77 5.91 -7.25 -2.71
CA LEU A 77 4.55 -7.74 -2.95
C LEU A 77 4.54 -9.06 -3.74
N LYS A 78 5.33 -9.13 -4.83
CA LYS A 78 5.42 -10.33 -5.67
C LYS A 78 6.02 -11.50 -4.89
N ASN A 79 7.09 -11.27 -4.13
CA ASN A 79 7.74 -12.31 -3.34
C ASN A 79 6.89 -12.79 -2.16
N ALA A 80 6.16 -11.88 -1.51
CA ALA A 80 5.29 -12.23 -0.39
C ALA A 80 4.08 -13.06 -0.82
N ALA A 81 3.67 -12.94 -2.09
CA ALA A 81 2.53 -13.68 -2.67
C ALA A 81 1.30 -13.64 -1.75
N ILE A 82 0.98 -12.44 -1.25
CA ILE A 82 -0.04 -12.25 -0.23
C ILE A 82 -1.43 -12.55 -0.78
N THR A 83 -2.23 -13.26 0.00
CA THR A 83 -3.64 -13.51 -0.28
C THR A 83 -4.46 -12.24 -0.03
N THR A 84 -5.71 -12.23 -0.48
CA THR A 84 -6.61 -11.10 -0.22
C THR A 84 -6.90 -10.92 1.29
N LYS A 85 -6.93 -12.01 2.07
CA LYS A 85 -7.12 -11.93 3.53
C LYS A 85 -5.91 -11.28 4.21
N GLU A 86 -4.71 -11.71 3.84
CA GLU A 86 -3.46 -11.12 4.34
C GLU A 86 -3.28 -9.66 3.91
N PHE A 87 -3.73 -9.31 2.70
CA PHE A 87 -3.75 -7.92 2.25
C PHE A 87 -4.68 -7.06 3.13
N HIS A 88 -5.87 -7.53 3.49
CA HIS A 88 -6.74 -6.78 4.41
C HIS A 88 -6.15 -6.65 5.82
N ALA A 89 -5.51 -7.71 6.32
CA ALA A 89 -4.80 -7.66 7.59
C ALA A 89 -3.65 -6.64 7.56
N LEU A 90 -2.90 -6.57 6.46
CA LEU A 90 -1.86 -5.55 6.25
C LEU A 90 -2.44 -4.13 6.30
N LEU A 91 -3.61 -3.88 5.70
CA LEU A 91 -4.27 -2.57 5.78
C LEU A 91 -4.64 -2.21 7.22
N ALA A 92 -5.11 -3.18 8.01
CA ALA A 92 -5.40 -2.97 9.43
C ALA A 92 -4.12 -2.68 10.23
N LEU A 93 -3.02 -3.41 9.97
CA LEU A 93 -1.73 -3.16 10.61
C LEU A 93 -1.17 -1.77 10.27
N LEU A 94 -1.30 -1.32 9.01
CA LEU A 94 -0.93 0.04 8.60
C LEU A 94 -1.73 1.12 9.32
N LEU A 95 -3.01 0.84 9.63
CA LEU A 95 -3.86 1.74 10.41
C LEU A 95 -3.42 1.80 11.87
N CYS A 96 -2.92 0.69 12.43
CA CYS A 96 -2.37 0.67 13.79
C CYS A 96 -1.04 1.42 13.91
N GLU A 97 -0.36 1.73 12.80
CA GLU A 97 0.91 2.47 12.77
C GLU A 97 0.74 3.97 12.51
N ILE A 98 -0.40 4.55 12.90
CA ILE A 98 -0.56 5.99 12.88
C ILE A 98 0.46 6.60 13.85
N ASP A 99 1.44 7.35 13.30
CA ASP A 99 2.43 8.13 14.05
C ASP A 99 1.74 9.34 14.74
N ALA A 100 0.81 9.07 15.65
CA ALA A 100 0.09 10.05 16.45
C ALA A 100 0.29 9.81 17.95
N ALA A 101 1.40 9.16 18.33
CA ALA A 101 1.71 8.83 19.72
C ALA A 101 1.67 10.05 20.66
N ASP A 102 1.89 11.26 20.14
CA ASP A 102 1.80 12.52 20.93
C ASP A 102 0.40 13.20 20.89
N GLU A 103 -0.55 12.73 20.07
CA GLU A 103 -1.89 13.33 19.90
C GLU A 103 -3.05 12.39 20.29
N LEU A 104 -2.79 11.10 20.54
CA LEU A 104 -3.81 10.11 20.87
C LEU A 104 -4.07 10.03 22.38
N SER A 105 -5.33 9.91 22.76
CA SER A 105 -5.70 9.57 24.15
C SER A 105 -5.28 8.14 24.50
N ASP A 106 -4.97 7.86 25.76
CA ASP A 106 -4.64 6.51 26.26
C ASP A 106 -5.64 5.43 25.82
N LEU A 107 -6.94 5.76 25.82
CA LEU A 107 -8.00 4.86 25.36
C LEU A 107 -7.84 4.47 23.88
N ALA A 108 -7.51 5.45 23.03
CA ALA A 108 -7.31 5.23 21.60
C ALA A 108 -6.04 4.41 21.34
N THR A 109 -4.96 4.69 22.07
CA THR A 109 -3.73 3.89 22.02
C THR A 109 -3.98 2.43 22.42
N SER A 110 -4.65 2.21 23.57
CA SER A 110 -5.01 0.86 24.02
C SER A 110 -5.90 0.13 23.02
N THR A 111 -6.82 0.84 22.36
CA THR A 111 -7.70 0.25 21.34
C THR A 111 -6.90 -0.15 20.09
N ILE A 112 -5.94 0.68 19.67
CA ILE A 112 -5.06 0.39 18.53
C ILE A 112 -4.17 -0.83 18.81
N ASP A 113 -3.63 -0.93 20.02
CA ASP A 113 -2.81 -2.07 20.45
C ASP A 113 -3.64 -3.36 20.47
N GLU A 114 -4.86 -3.32 21.02
CA GLU A 114 -5.79 -4.46 21.02
C GLU A 114 -6.15 -4.91 19.58
N ILE A 115 -6.43 -3.97 18.67
CA ILE A 115 -6.68 -4.30 17.26
C ILE A 115 -5.45 -4.96 16.63
N LYS A 116 -4.25 -4.45 16.91
CA LYS A 116 -3.02 -4.99 16.36
C LYS A 116 -2.76 -6.42 16.84
N GLU A 117 -2.96 -6.69 18.12
CA GLU A 117 -2.85 -8.03 18.69
C GLU A 117 -3.86 -8.98 18.04
N ASN A 118 -5.13 -8.60 17.98
CA ASN A 118 -6.19 -9.41 17.37
C ASN A 118 -5.92 -9.73 15.89
N VAL A 119 -5.42 -8.76 15.11
CA VAL A 119 -5.09 -8.97 13.69
C VAL A 119 -3.93 -9.97 13.52
N LEU A 120 -2.92 -9.92 14.40
CA LEU A 120 -1.80 -10.86 14.35
C LEU A 120 -2.23 -12.28 14.74
N ASP A 121 -3.10 -12.41 15.75
CA ASP A 121 -3.67 -13.69 16.17
C ASP A 121 -4.54 -14.30 15.06
N GLU A 122 -5.41 -13.50 14.45
CA GLU A 122 -6.23 -13.95 13.31
C GLU A 122 -5.37 -14.36 12.10
N LEU A 123 -4.28 -13.64 11.83
CA LEU A 123 -3.33 -14.01 10.77
C LEU A 123 -2.65 -15.35 11.05
N GLN A 124 -2.28 -15.60 12.31
CA GLN A 124 -1.69 -16.87 12.71
C GLN A 124 -2.69 -18.01 12.50
N ILE A 125 -3.92 -17.86 13.01
CA ILE A 125 -5.00 -18.85 12.83
C ILE A 125 -5.25 -19.11 11.35
N TYR A 126 -5.38 -18.05 10.54
CA TYR A 126 -5.55 -18.17 9.09
C TYR A 126 -4.42 -18.96 8.43
N CYS A 127 -3.17 -18.66 8.79
CA CYS A 127 -2.02 -19.38 8.23
C CYS A 127 -2.03 -20.86 8.62
N THR A 128 -2.31 -21.19 9.89
CA THR A 128 -2.22 -22.57 10.39
C THR A 128 -3.42 -23.41 10.02
N GLU A 129 -4.63 -22.87 10.13
CA GLU A 129 -5.88 -23.62 9.98
C GLU A 129 -6.41 -23.60 8.55
N GLU A 130 -6.44 -22.42 7.91
CA GLU A 130 -7.00 -22.28 6.55
C GLU A 130 -5.95 -22.58 5.47
N MET A 131 -4.71 -22.09 5.64
CA MET A 131 -3.64 -22.32 4.65
C MET A 131 -2.83 -23.60 4.91
N GLY A 132 -2.95 -24.22 6.09
CA GLY A 132 -2.19 -25.42 6.45
C GLY A 132 -0.67 -25.18 6.58
N ILE A 133 -0.25 -23.93 6.82
CA ILE A 133 1.16 -23.54 6.93
C ILE A 133 1.64 -23.78 8.36
N ILE A 134 2.57 -24.72 8.53
CA ILE A 134 3.15 -25.06 9.84
C ILE A 134 4.12 -23.96 10.31
N ASN A 135 4.97 -23.46 9.41
CA ASN A 135 5.95 -22.41 9.70
C ASN A 135 5.44 -21.04 9.22
N PHE A 136 4.42 -20.51 9.88
CA PHE A 136 3.80 -19.24 9.51
C PHE A 136 4.71 -18.01 9.72
N SER A 137 5.75 -18.13 10.56
CA SER A 137 6.64 -17.01 10.94
C SER A 137 7.34 -16.36 9.74
N THR A 138 7.72 -17.13 8.71
CA THR A 138 8.30 -16.55 7.48
C THR A 138 7.29 -15.68 6.74
N ARG A 139 6.04 -16.13 6.68
CA ARG A 139 4.96 -15.43 5.97
C ARG A 139 4.55 -14.16 6.71
N LEU A 140 4.44 -14.25 8.03
CA LEU A 140 4.21 -13.08 8.89
C LEU A 140 5.39 -12.11 8.82
N GLY A 141 6.63 -12.61 8.82
CA GLY A 141 7.84 -11.80 8.63
C GLY A 141 7.81 -11.02 7.31
N ASN A 142 7.44 -11.67 6.20
CA ASN A 142 7.29 -11.00 4.90
C ASN A 142 6.21 -9.91 4.93
N LEU A 143 5.08 -10.15 5.62
CA LEU A 143 4.04 -9.13 5.82
C LEU A 143 4.56 -7.93 6.61
N MET A 144 5.32 -8.17 7.68
CA MET A 144 5.91 -7.10 8.48
C MET A 144 6.99 -6.33 7.71
N THR A 145 7.80 -7.00 6.89
CA THR A 145 8.76 -6.35 5.98
C THR A 145 8.04 -5.47 4.97
N LEU A 146 6.94 -5.95 4.38
CA LEU A 146 6.11 -5.16 3.48
C LEU A 146 5.51 -3.93 4.18
N ASN A 147 5.00 -4.12 5.40
CA ASN A 147 4.49 -3.04 6.23
C ASN A 147 5.56 -1.95 6.45
N HIS A 148 6.77 -2.36 6.81
CA HIS A 148 7.90 -1.46 7.02
C HIS A 148 8.32 -0.72 5.74
N ALA A 149 8.37 -1.42 4.61
CA ALA A 149 8.70 -0.81 3.32
C ALA A 149 7.69 0.27 2.90
N ILE A 150 6.41 0.07 3.17
CA ILE A 150 5.34 1.05 2.90
C ILE A 150 5.52 2.32 3.76
N ARG A 151 6.00 2.16 5.00
CA ARG A 151 6.32 3.31 5.86
C ARG A 151 7.45 4.15 5.26
N GLU A 152 8.56 3.52 4.90
CA GLU A 152 9.73 4.20 4.33
C GLU A 152 9.38 4.91 3.02
N CYS A 153 8.58 4.26 2.18
CA CYS A 153 8.06 4.79 0.93
C CYS A 153 7.31 6.12 1.07
N ASN A 154 6.58 6.34 2.16
CA ASN A 154 5.86 7.59 2.40
C ASN A 154 6.71 8.68 3.09
N SER A 155 7.93 8.35 3.53
CA SER A 155 8.89 9.31 4.08
C SER A 155 9.83 9.91 3.02
N LEU A 156 9.77 9.42 1.78
CA LEU A 156 10.54 9.86 0.60
C LEU A 156 9.80 10.95 -0.19
#